data_AF-A0A531KHZ0-F1
#
_entry.id   AF-A0A531KHZ0-F1
#
_cell.length_a   1.000
_cell.length_b   1.000
_cell.length_c   1.000
_cell.angle_alpha   90.00
_cell.angle_beta   90.00
_cell.angle_gamma   90.00
#
_symmetry.space_group_name_H-M   'P 1'
#
loop_
_entity.id
_entity.type
_entity.pdbx_description
1 polymer ?
#
loop_
_entity_poly.entity_id
_entity_poly.type
_entity_poly.pdbx_seq_one_letter_code
_entity_poly.pdbx_strand_id
1 'polypeptide(L)'
;PMERAEIRRLTDWYLNKADGEVTRHLVRERVLKPIMPETAGGGSPDSAAIRAARANIRQHMKYTNWLAGTRHWLAGSKVTYADLAAAAALSVLDYLGEIDWREHAAAREWYARVKSRPSFRPLLSDRVRGLSPVSHYADLDF
;
A
#
# COMPACT_ATOMS: atom_id res chain seq x y z
N PRO A 1 -18.28 12.38 16.87
CA PRO A 1 -18.00 13.17 15.64
C PRO A 1 -16.52 13.23 15.25
N MET A 2 -15.63 13.53 16.20
CA MET A 2 -14.18 13.65 15.96
C MET A 2 -13.52 12.34 15.50
N GLU A 3 -13.83 11.20 16.12
CA GLU A 3 -13.31 9.89 15.67
C GLU A 3 -13.66 9.60 14.19
N ARG A 4 -14.89 9.91 13.78
CA ARG A 4 -15.33 9.75 12.39
C ARG A 4 -14.55 10.67 11.44
N ALA A 5 -14.20 11.87 11.88
CA ALA A 5 -13.38 12.79 11.09
C ALA A 5 -11.97 12.25 10.91
N GLU A 6 -11.35 11.71 11.96
CA GLU A 6 -10.01 11.11 11.89
C GLU A 6 -9.99 9.88 10.98
N ILE A 7 -10.99 9.00 11.08
CA ILE A 7 -11.14 7.84 10.19
C ILE A 7 -11.17 8.31 8.72
N ARG A 8 -12.00 9.30 8.41
CA ARG A 8 -12.13 9.84 7.04
C ARG A 8 -10.86 10.51 6.56
N ARG A 9 -10.19 11.29 7.42
CA ARG A 9 -8.92 11.94 7.10
C ARG A 9 -7.83 10.92 6.74
N LEU A 10 -7.75 9.81 7.49
CA LEU A 10 -6.80 8.75 7.19
C LEU A 10 -7.19 7.95 5.95
N THR A 11 -8.48 7.66 5.75
CA THR A 11 -8.95 7.06 4.50
C THR A 11 -8.58 7.91 3.28
N ASP A 12 -8.81 9.22 3.35
CA ASP A 12 -8.43 10.18 2.31
C ASP A 12 -6.90 10.22 2.10
N TRP A 13 -6.12 10.17 3.19
CA TRP A 13 -4.66 10.10 3.11
C TRP A 13 -4.16 8.93 2.26
N TYR A 14 -4.72 7.73 2.43
CA TYR A 14 -4.23 6.56 1.69
C TYR A 14 -4.84 6.43 0.29
N LEU A 15 -6.14 6.73 0.13
CA LEU A 15 -6.83 6.52 -1.14
C LEU A 15 -6.71 7.70 -2.11
N ASN A 16 -6.37 8.91 -1.63
CA ASN A 16 -6.17 10.08 -2.48
C ASN A 16 -4.72 10.56 -2.46
N LYS A 17 -4.18 10.91 -1.28
CA LYS A 17 -2.81 11.47 -1.22
C LYS A 17 -1.75 10.43 -1.59
N ALA A 18 -1.71 9.29 -0.90
CA ALA A 18 -0.75 8.23 -1.20
C ALA A 18 -1.00 7.60 -2.59
N ASP A 19 -2.25 7.50 -3.05
CA ASP A 19 -2.54 7.07 -4.42
C ASP A 19 -1.92 8.03 -5.44
N GLY A 20 -2.21 9.32 -5.31
CA GLY A 20 -1.74 10.36 -6.23
C GLY A 20 -0.24 10.60 -6.18
N GLU A 21 0.43 10.34 -5.05
CA GLU A 21 1.88 10.55 -4.89
C GLU A 21 2.71 9.30 -5.18
N VAL A 22 2.10 8.10 -5.10
CA VAL A 22 2.80 6.81 -5.14
C VAL A 22 2.06 5.75 -5.94
N THR A 23 0.94 5.24 -5.41
CA THR A 23 0.36 3.95 -5.84
C THR A 23 -0.06 3.99 -7.31
N ARG A 24 -0.76 5.05 -7.72
CA ARG A 24 -1.20 5.23 -9.10
C ARG A 24 -0.06 5.22 -10.09
N HIS A 25 1.05 5.90 -9.75
CA HIS A 25 2.21 5.98 -10.63
C HIS A 25 2.89 4.62 -10.78
N LEU A 26 3.12 3.91 -9.67
CA LEU A 26 3.78 2.60 -9.72
C LEU A 26 2.91 1.56 -10.41
N VAL A 27 1.60 1.54 -10.14
CA VAL A 27 0.66 0.65 -10.82
C VAL A 27 0.61 0.95 -12.32
N ARG A 28 0.50 2.23 -12.71
CA ARG A 28 0.48 2.59 -14.13
C ARG A 28 1.74 2.12 -14.85
N GLU A 29 2.90 2.43 -14.30
CA GLU A 29 4.19 2.18 -14.97
C GLU A 29 4.58 0.70 -14.95
N ARG A 30 4.35 -0.02 -13.84
CA ARG A 30 4.82 -1.41 -13.68
C ARG A 30 3.76 -2.48 -13.97
N VAL A 31 2.48 -2.13 -13.91
CA VAL A 31 1.37 -3.08 -14.07
C VAL A 31 0.61 -2.83 -15.36
N LEU A 32 0.14 -1.60 -15.57
CA LEU A 32 -0.79 -1.29 -16.66
C LEU A 32 -0.07 -1.10 -18.00
N LYS A 33 0.98 -0.27 -18.06
CA LYS A 33 1.69 0.00 -19.31
C LYS A 33 2.21 -1.26 -20.03
N PRO A 34 2.77 -2.27 -19.34
CA PRO A 34 3.22 -3.49 -19.99
C PRO A 34 2.12 -4.34 -20.65
N ILE A 35 0.86 -4.22 -20.20
CA ILE A 35 -0.28 -4.99 -20.73
C ILE A 35 -1.19 -4.17 -21.64
N MET A 36 -1.04 -2.86 -21.65
CA MET A 36 -1.82 -1.96 -22.50
C MET A 36 -1.26 -1.92 -23.93
N PRO A 37 -2.13 -1.82 -24.95
CA PRO A 37 -1.70 -1.49 -26.31
C PRO A 37 -0.99 -0.13 -26.36
N GLU A 38 0.00 0.02 -27.24
CA GLU A 38 0.69 1.30 -27.47
C GLU A 38 -0.28 2.42 -27.85
N THR A 39 -1.32 2.09 -28.63
CA THR A 39 -2.39 3.04 -29.03
C THR A 39 -3.20 3.58 -27.85
N ALA A 40 -3.18 2.91 -26.70
CA ALA A 40 -3.83 3.33 -25.46
C ALA A 40 -2.83 3.94 -24.45
N GLY A 41 -1.58 4.18 -24.86
CA GLY A 41 -0.52 4.68 -23.99
C GLY A 41 0.19 3.60 -23.17
N GLY A 42 0.14 2.35 -23.63
CA GLY A 42 1.02 1.27 -23.16
C GLY A 42 2.48 1.46 -23.61
N GLY A 43 3.33 0.51 -23.23
CA GLY A 43 4.74 0.51 -23.60
C GLY A 43 5.68 0.37 -22.41
N SER A 44 6.91 0.84 -22.56
CA SER A 44 7.95 0.69 -21.53
C SER A 44 7.69 1.60 -20.32
N PRO A 45 8.02 1.15 -19.09
CA PRO A 45 7.90 1.96 -17.88
C PRO A 45 8.78 3.22 -17.93
N ASP A 46 8.25 4.34 -17.45
CA ASP A 46 9.00 5.58 -17.25
C ASP A 46 9.80 5.52 -15.95
N SER A 47 11.13 5.40 -16.09
CA SER A 47 12.04 5.31 -14.95
C SER A 47 12.05 6.57 -14.06
N ALA A 48 11.79 7.76 -14.62
CA ALA A 48 11.75 9.00 -13.86
C ALA A 48 10.50 9.07 -12.97
N ALA A 49 9.34 8.69 -13.53
CA ALA A 49 8.09 8.58 -12.78
C ALA A 49 8.20 7.56 -11.63
N ILE A 50 8.81 6.39 -11.89
CA ILE A 50 9.04 5.37 -10.86
C ILE A 50 9.96 5.90 -9.74
N ARG A 51 11.06 6.58 -10.09
CA ARG A 51 11.97 7.16 -9.09
C ARG A 51 11.28 8.22 -8.21
N ALA A 52 10.48 9.09 -8.83
CA ALA A 52 9.72 10.11 -8.10
C ALA A 52 8.71 9.47 -7.13
N ALA A 53 7.94 8.47 -7.58
CA ALA A 53 7.00 7.75 -6.73
C ALA A 53 7.69 7.03 -5.56
N ARG A 54 8.82 6.36 -5.82
CA ARG A 54 9.61 5.69 -4.77
C ARG A 54 10.14 6.64 -3.70
N ALA A 55 10.55 7.86 -4.10
CA ALA A 55 10.99 8.87 -3.13
C ALA A 55 9.89 9.25 -2.13
N ASN A 56 8.62 9.22 -2.56
CA ASN A 56 7.47 9.57 -1.74
C ASN A 56 7.03 8.43 -0.79
N ILE A 57 7.27 7.15 -1.14
CA ILE A 57 6.91 5.99 -0.29
C ILE A 57 7.41 6.16 1.14
N ARG A 58 8.67 6.57 1.30
CA ARG A 58 9.32 6.69 2.61
C ARG A 58 8.54 7.60 3.56
N GLN A 59 7.95 8.68 3.04
CA GLN A 59 7.19 9.60 3.89
C GLN A 59 5.86 9.00 4.35
N HIS A 60 5.14 8.30 3.47
CA HIS A 60 3.91 7.60 3.87
C HIS A 60 4.18 6.46 4.83
N MET A 61 5.28 5.73 4.66
CA MET A 61 5.66 4.65 5.58
C MET A 61 6.10 5.17 6.94
N LYS A 62 6.88 6.27 7.00
CA LYS A 62 7.19 6.96 8.26
C LYS A 62 5.91 7.38 9.00
N TYR A 63 4.95 7.94 8.28
CA TYR A 63 3.67 8.36 8.86
C TYR A 63 2.85 7.17 9.38
N THR A 64 2.75 6.09 8.59
CA THR A 64 2.10 4.85 8.98
C THR A 64 2.75 4.25 10.23
N ASN A 65 4.08 4.21 10.26
CA ASN A 65 4.84 3.69 11.40
C ASN A 65 4.62 4.53 12.66
N TRP A 66 4.55 5.85 12.55
CA TRP A 66 4.23 6.72 13.68
C TRP A 66 2.80 6.50 14.21
N LEU A 67 1.81 6.38 13.32
CA LEU A 67 0.43 6.08 13.71
C LEU A 67 0.33 4.72 14.42
N ALA A 68 0.96 3.69 13.85
CA ALA A 68 0.95 2.34 14.41
C ALA A 68 1.77 2.21 15.71
N GLY A 69 2.81 3.03 15.89
CA GLY A 69 3.61 3.04 17.12
C GLY A 69 2.97 3.79 18.28
N THR A 70 1.97 4.64 18.02
CA THR A 70 1.31 5.46 19.04
C THR A 70 -0.13 5.03 19.34
N ARG A 71 -0.68 4.09 18.56
CA ARG A 71 -2.09 3.66 18.62
C ARG A 71 -2.21 2.17 18.34
N HIS A 72 -3.23 1.52 18.90
CA HIS A 72 -3.48 0.10 18.63
C HIS A 72 -3.84 -0.18 17.15
N TRP A 73 -4.68 0.67 16.57
CA TRP A 73 -5.07 0.73 15.16
C TRP A 73 -4.94 2.18 14.67
N LEU A 74 -4.87 2.42 13.36
CA LEU A 74 -4.45 3.73 12.83
C LEU A 74 -5.31 4.90 13.33
N ALA A 75 -6.62 4.68 13.53
CA ALA A 75 -7.55 5.69 14.00
C ALA A 75 -7.91 5.59 15.51
N GLY A 76 -7.35 4.63 16.26
CA GLY A 76 -7.65 4.47 17.69
C GLY A 76 -7.52 3.04 18.22
N SER A 77 -8.50 2.60 19.01
CA SER A 77 -8.46 1.31 19.74
C SER A 77 -9.09 0.13 18.99
N LYS A 78 -9.78 0.37 17.87
CA LYS A 78 -10.48 -0.65 17.08
C LYS A 78 -10.14 -0.50 15.60
N VAL A 79 -10.29 -1.58 14.83
CA VAL A 79 -10.16 -1.57 13.36
C VAL A 79 -11.22 -0.66 12.76
N THR A 80 -10.84 0.16 11.79
CA THR A 80 -11.72 1.09 11.08
C THR A 80 -11.44 1.11 9.57
N TYR A 81 -12.18 1.93 8.82
CA TYR A 81 -11.90 2.18 7.40
C TYR A 81 -10.52 2.80 7.14
N ALA A 82 -9.92 3.47 8.14
CA ALA A 82 -8.55 3.96 8.02
C ALA A 82 -7.57 2.80 7.83
N ASP A 83 -7.73 1.73 8.61
CA ASP A 83 -6.86 0.55 8.53
C ASP A 83 -7.06 -0.21 7.21
N LEU A 84 -8.31 -0.34 6.76
CA LEU A 84 -8.63 -1.00 5.50
C LEU A 84 -8.07 -0.22 4.29
N ALA A 85 -8.23 1.11 4.29
CA ALA A 85 -7.69 1.98 3.24
C ALA A 85 -6.15 1.92 3.18
N ALA A 86 -5.50 2.00 4.34
CA ALA A 86 -4.05 1.88 4.43
C ALA A 86 -3.57 0.51 3.95
N ALA A 87 -4.19 -0.57 4.44
CA ALA A 87 -3.78 -1.92 4.09
C ALA A 87 -4.04 -2.25 2.62
N ALA A 88 -5.11 -1.70 2.01
CA ALA A 88 -5.35 -1.84 0.57
C ALA A 88 -4.29 -1.11 -0.27
N ALA A 89 -3.92 0.12 0.09
CA ALA A 89 -2.86 0.84 -0.61
C ALA A 89 -1.50 0.15 -0.45
N LEU A 90 -1.17 -0.26 0.77
CA LEU A 90 0.10 -0.91 1.08
C LEU A 90 0.18 -2.33 0.51
N SER A 91 -0.92 -3.06 0.36
CA SER A 91 -0.90 -4.39 -0.24
C SER A 91 -0.49 -4.35 -1.70
N VAL A 92 -0.91 -3.32 -2.45
CA VAL A 92 -0.49 -3.14 -3.84
C VAL A 92 1.01 -2.86 -3.90
N LEU A 93 1.52 -1.99 -3.03
CA LEU A 93 2.95 -1.68 -2.98
C LEU A 93 3.80 -2.86 -2.50
N ASP A 94 3.29 -3.64 -1.55
CA ASP A 94 3.92 -4.87 -1.06
C ASP A 94 3.95 -5.95 -2.14
N TYR A 95 2.86 -6.14 -2.90
CA TYR A 95 2.83 -7.03 -4.07
C TYR A 95 3.96 -6.68 -5.05
N LEU A 96 4.15 -5.38 -5.30
CA LEU A 96 5.18 -4.86 -6.19
C LEU A 96 6.60 -4.93 -5.61
N GLY A 97 6.76 -5.27 -4.32
CA GLY A 97 8.05 -5.29 -3.63
C GLY A 97 8.63 -3.88 -3.40
N GLU A 98 7.79 -2.87 -3.25
CA GLU A 98 8.20 -1.46 -3.15
C GLU A 98 8.36 -0.97 -1.70
N ILE A 99 7.98 -1.78 -0.70
CA ILE A 99 8.08 -1.45 0.72
C ILE A 99 9.26 -2.18 1.36
N ASP A 100 10.16 -1.43 2.00
CA ASP A 100 11.16 -2.01 2.92
C ASP A 100 10.61 -1.99 4.36
N TRP A 101 10.07 -3.13 4.79
CA TRP A 101 9.45 -3.28 6.11
C TRP A 101 10.45 -3.19 7.27
N ARG A 102 11.75 -3.39 7.03
CA ARG A 102 12.79 -3.39 8.07
C ARG A 102 13.00 -2.01 8.68
N GLU A 103 12.74 -0.95 7.93
CA GLU A 103 12.82 0.44 8.42
C GLU A 103 11.58 0.87 9.23
N HIS A 104 10.53 0.04 9.28
CA HIS A 104 9.20 0.43 9.75
C HIS A 104 8.54 -0.64 10.63
N ALA A 105 9.20 -1.00 11.74
CA ALA A 105 8.79 -2.11 12.61
C ALA A 105 7.33 -2.03 13.12
N ALA A 106 6.88 -0.85 13.57
CA ALA A 106 5.51 -0.67 14.07
C ALA A 106 4.48 -0.79 12.95
N ALA A 107 4.78 -0.26 11.76
CA ALA A 107 3.94 -0.45 10.58
C ALA A 107 3.89 -1.92 10.16
N ARG A 108 5.02 -2.64 10.22
CA ARG A 108 5.08 -4.07 9.90
C ARG A 108 4.19 -4.89 10.83
N GLU A 109 4.30 -4.68 12.14
CA GLU A 109 3.47 -5.37 13.14
C GLU A 109 1.98 -5.05 12.96
N TRP A 110 1.63 -3.78 12.72
CA TRP A 110 0.25 -3.41 12.38
C TRP A 110 -0.23 -4.09 11.08
N TYR A 111 0.59 -4.11 10.03
CA TYR A 111 0.21 -4.70 8.75
C TYR A 111 0.06 -6.23 8.86
N ALA A 112 0.93 -6.92 9.58
CA ALA A 112 0.81 -8.36 9.86
C ALA A 112 -0.53 -8.70 10.55
N ARG A 113 -0.97 -7.87 11.51
CA ARG A 113 -2.29 -8.02 12.16
C ARG A 113 -3.46 -7.81 11.19
N VAL A 114 -3.35 -6.90 10.22
CA VAL A 114 -4.38 -6.71 9.19
C VAL A 114 -4.37 -7.86 8.18
N LYS A 115 -3.18 -8.24 7.70
CA LYS A 115 -2.91 -9.27 6.69
C LYS A 115 -3.37 -10.66 7.11
N SER A 116 -3.32 -10.95 8.41
CA SER A 116 -3.75 -12.23 8.99
C SER A 116 -5.28 -12.39 9.08
N ARG A 117 -6.07 -11.36 8.75
CA ARG A 117 -7.54 -11.41 8.86
C ARG A 117 -8.15 -12.18 7.70
N PRO A 118 -9.26 -12.93 7.91
CA PRO A 118 -9.93 -13.67 6.83
C PRO A 118 -10.32 -12.81 5.62
N SER A 119 -10.67 -11.54 5.85
CA SER A 119 -11.01 -10.57 4.80
C SER A 119 -9.85 -10.26 3.86
N PHE A 120 -8.60 -10.51 4.28
CA PHE A 120 -7.41 -10.23 3.49
C PHE A 120 -6.96 -11.43 2.63
N ARG A 121 -7.43 -12.64 2.96
CA ARG A 121 -7.04 -13.88 2.24
C ARG A 121 -7.25 -13.81 0.72
N PRO A 122 -8.36 -13.25 0.20
CA PRO A 122 -8.53 -13.12 -1.25
C PRO A 122 -7.42 -12.28 -1.89
N LEU A 123 -7.01 -11.18 -1.25
CA LEU A 123 -5.94 -10.31 -1.76
C LEU A 123 -4.60 -11.04 -1.83
N LEU A 124 -4.26 -11.88 -0.83
CA LEU A 124 -3.02 -12.67 -0.84
C LEU A 124 -2.99 -13.74 -1.95
N SER A 125 -4.17 -14.20 -2.35
CA SER A 125 -4.33 -15.14 -3.46
C SER A 125 -4.35 -14.47 -4.84
N ASP A 126 -4.50 -13.14 -4.90
CA ASP A 126 -4.56 -12.44 -6.18
C ASP A 126 -3.26 -12.61 -6.96
N ARG A 127 -3.41 -12.76 -8.28
CA ARG A 127 -2.30 -12.84 -9.23
C ARG A 127 -2.57 -11.90 -10.38
N VAL A 128 -1.59 -11.04 -10.63
CA VAL A 128 -1.61 -10.12 -11.76
C VAL A 128 -0.91 -10.80 -12.94
N ARG A 129 -1.58 -10.84 -14.10
CA ARG A 129 -1.01 -11.46 -15.30
C ARG A 129 0.30 -10.76 -15.68
N GLY A 130 1.36 -11.55 -15.88
CA GLY A 130 2.67 -11.04 -16.28
C GLY A 130 3.47 -10.39 -15.15
N LEU A 131 2.98 -10.42 -13.91
CA LEU A 131 3.66 -9.84 -12.76
C LEU A 131 3.52 -10.74 -11.53
N SER A 132 4.63 -11.40 -11.17
CA SER A 132 4.67 -12.19 -9.95
C SER A 132 4.83 -11.29 -8.72
N PRO A 133 4.15 -11.60 -7.60
CA PRO A 133 4.36 -10.87 -6.35
C PRO A 133 5.76 -11.12 -5.79
N VAL A 134 6.22 -10.25 -4.89
CA VAL A 134 7.40 -10.53 -4.07
C VAL A 134 7.20 -11.79 -3.21
N SER A 135 8.28 -12.50 -2.90
CA SER A 135 8.23 -13.82 -2.23
C SER A 135 7.49 -13.81 -0.91
N HIS A 136 7.59 -12.73 -0.14
CA HIS A 136 6.94 -12.59 1.17
C HIS A 136 5.49 -12.07 1.09
N TYR A 137 4.95 -11.81 -0.11
CA TYR A 137 3.63 -11.18 -0.25
C TYR A 137 2.52 -12.00 0.39
N ALA A 138 2.53 -13.32 0.27
CA ALA A 138 1.54 -14.21 0.90
C ALA A 138 1.96 -14.69 2.30
N ASP A 139 3.19 -14.39 2.73
CA ASP A 139 3.71 -14.79 4.03
C ASP A 139 3.13 -13.91 5.14
N LEU A 140 2.69 -14.52 6.24
CA LEU A 140 2.17 -13.78 7.40
C LEU A 140 3.28 -13.38 8.37
N ASP A 141 4.46 -14.01 8.30
CA ASP A 141 5.59 -13.86 9.23
C ASP A 141 6.78 -13.05 8.63
N PHE A 142 6.48 -12.19 7.65
CA PHE A 142 7.45 -11.40 6.85
C PHE A 142 8.22 -10.29 7.61
#